data_AF-A0A0F9KBG5-F1
#
_entry.id   AF-A0A0F9KBG5-F1
#
_cell.length_a   1.000
_cell.length_b   1.000
_cell.length_c   1.000
_cell.angle_alpha   90.00
_cell.angle_beta   90.00
_cell.angle_gamma   90.00
#
_symmetry.space_group_name_H-M   'P 1'
#
loop_
_entity.id
_entity.type
_entity.pdbx_description
1 polymer ?
#
loop_
_entity_poly.entity_id
_entity_poly.type
_entity_poly.pdbx_seq_one_letter_code
_entity_poly.pdbx_strand_id
1 'polypeptide(L)' 'LQGFKDWTATAEAVLPAAGVGLAALGTEATLTMDTTDGKSWAGTAICTGIGIDNNADDVGRCSLSFQGVAAIAAT' A
#
# COMPACT_ATOMS: atom_id res chain seq x y z
N LEU A 1 1.35 15.89 -20.33
CA LEU A 1 0.82 15.31 -19.08
C LEU A 1 2.02 14.85 -18.24
N GLN A 2 2.34 15.56 -17.15
CA GLN A 2 3.14 14.97 -16.08
C GLN A 2 2.20 14.04 -15.30
N GLY A 3 2.54 12.76 -15.13
CA GLY A 3 1.68 11.79 -14.42
C GLY A 3 1.47 10.46 -15.14
N PHE A 4 2.51 9.89 -15.73
CA PHE A 4 2.42 8.49 -16.15
C PHE A 4 2.41 7.57 -14.92
N LYS A 5 1.56 6.54 -14.96
CA LYS A 5 1.59 5.41 -14.04
C LYS A 5 2.86 4.61 -14.33
N ASP A 6 3.90 4.78 -13.52
CA ASP A 6 5.10 3.94 -13.65
C ASP A 6 4.85 2.54 -13.11
N TRP A 7 4.02 2.41 -12.06
CA TRP A 7 3.67 1.13 -11.44
C TRP A 7 2.40 1.22 -10.59
N THR A 8 1.85 0.05 -10.25
CA THR A 8 0.74 -0.11 -9.30
C THR A 8 1.08 -1.20 -8.30
N ALA A 9 0.64 -1.06 -7.05
CA ALA A 9 0.79 -2.10 -6.04
C ALA A 9 -0.52 -2.33 -5.29
N THR A 10 -0.72 -3.56 -4.83
CA THR A 10 -1.83 -3.95 -3.96
C THR A 10 -1.28 -4.67 -2.74
N ALA A 11 -1.77 -4.32 -1.55
CA ALA A 11 -1.41 -5.01 -0.31
C ALA A 11 -2.67 -5.52 0.37
N GLU A 12 -2.63 -6.77 0.82
CA GLU A 12 -3.67 -7.36 1.67
C GLU A 12 -3.09 -7.53 3.06
N ALA A 13 -3.81 -7.05 4.07
CA ALA A 13 -3.41 -7.20 5.46
C ALA A 13 -4.58 -7.64 6.32
N VAL A 14 -4.28 -8.46 7.33
CA VAL A 14 -5.20 -8.69 8.44
C VAL A 14 -5.03 -7.53 9.40
N LEU A 15 -6.10 -6.76 9.60
CA LEU A 15 -6.12 -5.68 10.57
C LEU A 15 -5.97 -6.30 11.98
N PRO A 16 -4.92 -5.95 12.76
CA PRO A 16 -4.93 -6.29 14.17
C PRO A 16 -6.14 -5.60 14.82
N ALA A 17 -6.70 -6.20 15.87
CA ALA A 17 -7.87 -5.68 16.59
C ALA A 17 -7.74 -4.21 17.06
N ALA A 18 -6.51 -3.67 17.10
CA ALA A 18 -6.19 -2.29 17.44
C ALA A 18 -6.34 -1.27 16.28
N GLY A 19 -6.66 -1.70 15.05
CA GLY A 19 -6.82 -0.83 13.88
C GLY A 19 -5.48 -0.23 13.42
N VAL A 20 -4.96 -0.67 12.28
CA VAL A 20 -3.84 0.04 11.65
C VAL A 20 -4.30 1.42 11.17
N GLY A 21 -3.44 2.42 11.33
CA GLY A 21 -3.67 3.81 10.94
C GLY A 21 -3.82 3.97 9.43
N LEU A 22 -5.01 3.66 8.91
CA LEU A 22 -5.43 3.83 7.51
C LEU A 22 -5.59 5.31 7.09
N ALA A 23 -5.00 6.25 7.84
CA ALA A 23 -5.23 7.69 7.73
C ALA A 23 -4.52 8.36 6.53
N ALA A 24 -4.08 7.61 5.53
CA ALA A 24 -3.24 8.10 4.43
C ALA A 24 -3.90 8.06 3.04
N LEU A 25 -5.22 7.86 2.95
CA LEU A 25 -5.90 7.82 1.65
C LEU A 25 -5.77 9.17 0.91
N GLY A 26 -5.35 9.13 -0.35
CA GLY A 26 -5.23 10.32 -1.20
C GLY A 26 -3.97 11.18 -0.99
N THR A 27 -3.10 10.81 -0.04
CA THR A 27 -1.84 11.53 0.20
C THR A 27 -0.68 10.80 -0.47
N GLU A 28 0.24 11.56 -1.07
CA GLU A 28 1.52 11.04 -1.56
C GLU A 28 2.43 10.71 -0.38
N ALA A 29 2.96 9.48 -0.37
CA ALA A 29 3.91 9.02 0.63
C ALA A 29 4.93 8.06 0.00
N THR A 30 6.04 7.81 0.69
CA THR A 30 6.96 6.74 0.32
C THR A 30 6.36 5.39 0.64
N LEU A 31 6.26 4.52 -0.37
CA LEU A 31 5.99 3.10 -0.19
C LEU A 31 7.33 2.35 -0.19
N THR A 32 7.61 1.65 0.90
CA THR A 32 8.78 0.77 1.02
C THR A 32 8.32 -0.69 0.98
N MET A 33 9.06 -1.52 0.26
CA MET A 33 8.79 -2.95 0.11
C MET A 33 10.05 -3.73 0.45
N ASP A 34 9.97 -4.54 1.50
CA ASP A 34 10.99 -5.52 1.84
C ASP A 34 10.65 -6.86 1.19
N THR A 35 11.53 -7.34 0.32
CA THR A 35 11.35 -8.59 -0.42
C THR A 35 12.02 -9.74 0.31
N THR A 36 11.50 -10.95 0.12
CA THR A 36 11.99 -12.16 0.80
C THR A 36 13.40 -12.57 0.40
N ASP A 37 13.91 -12.06 -0.72
CA ASP A 37 15.31 -12.20 -1.14
C ASP A 37 16.26 -11.23 -0.41
N GLY A 38 15.76 -10.47 0.59
CA GLY A 38 16.54 -9.57 1.43
C GLY A 38 16.83 -8.21 0.78
N LYS A 39 16.18 -7.90 -0.34
CA LYS A 39 16.25 -6.57 -0.95
C LYS A 39 15.15 -5.67 -0.41
N SER A 40 15.40 -4.37 -0.47
CA SER A 40 14.41 -3.35 -0.15
C SER A 40 14.26 -2.42 -1.34
N TRP A 41 13.02 -2.03 -1.62
CA TRP A 41 12.67 -1.13 -2.71
C TRP A 41 11.81 0.00 -2.16
N ALA A 42 12.00 1.21 -2.69
CA ALA A 42 11.18 2.35 -2.32
C ALA A 42 10.75 3.15 -3.56
N GLY A 43 9.55 3.72 -3.48
CA GLY A 43 9.04 4.66 -4.47
C GLY A 43 7.93 5.53 -3.88
N THR A 44 7.73 6.71 -4.46
CA THR A 44 6.63 7.59 -4.07
C THR A 44 5.32 7.10 -4.69
N ALA A 45 4.27 7.01 -3.88
CA ALA A 45 2.95 6.55 -4.31
C ALA A 45 1.81 7.22 -3.56
N ILE A 46 0.63 7.17 -4.17
CA ILE A 46 -0.64 7.58 -3.59
C ILE A 46 -1.44 6.34 -3.26
N CYS A 47 -1.99 6.24 -2.04
CA CYS A 47 -3.01 5.25 -1.73
C CYS A 47 -4.34 5.67 -2.36
N THR A 48 -4.77 4.92 -3.39
CA THR A 48 -5.94 5.26 -4.22
C THR A 48 -7.20 4.50 -3.83
N GLY A 49 -7.09 3.46 -3.00
CA GLY A 49 -8.24 2.68 -2.56
C GLY A 49 -7.95 1.89 -1.30
N ILE A 50 -8.96 1.81 -0.44
CA ILE A 50 -8.99 0.96 0.75
C ILE A 50 -10.29 0.15 0.70
N GLY A 51 -10.19 -1.16 0.68
CA GLY A 51 -11.28 -2.09 0.95
C GLY A 51 -11.14 -2.65 2.36
N ILE A 52 -12.24 -2.75 3.09
CA ILE A 52 -12.29 -3.42 4.40
C ILE A 52 -13.35 -4.51 4.31
N ASP A 53 -12.96 -5.73 4.64
CA ASP A 53 -13.85 -6.88 4.75
C ASP A 53 -13.80 -7.39 6.20
N ASN A 54 -14.95 -7.44 6.85
CA ASN A 54 -15.09 -8.00 8.18
C ASN A 54 -15.85 -9.32 8.04
N ASN A 55 -15.10 -10.42 8.01
CA ASN A 55 -15.70 -11.75 8.01
C ASN A 55 -16.22 -12.11 9.41
N ALA A 56 -17.15 -13.07 9.46
CA ALA A 56 -17.78 -13.54 10.69
C ALA A 56 -16.82 -14.26 11.66
N ASP A 57 -15.54 -14.38 11.30
CA ASP A 57 -14.46 -14.94 12.11
C ASP A 57 -13.75 -13.89 12.99
N ASP A 58 -14.30 -12.66 13.07
CA ASP A 58 -13.74 -11.50 13.77
C ASP A 58 -12.34 -11.08 13.27
N VAL A 59 -11.94 -11.55 12.08
CA VAL A 59 -10.69 -11.16 11.43
C VAL A 59 -11.00 -10.09 10.37
N GLY A 60 -10.79 -8.83 10.74
CA GLY A 60 -10.84 -7.72 9.79
C GLY A 60 -9.72 -7.87 8.75
N ARG A 61 -10.05 -7.91 7.47
CA ARG A 61 -9.10 -7.89 6.35
C ARG A 61 -9.19 -6.54 5.67
N CYS A 62 -8.05 -5.99 5.26
CA CYS A 62 -8.02 -4.81 4.41
C CYS A 62 -7.24 -5.09 3.13
N SER A 63 -7.72 -4.48 2.05
CA SER A 63 -7.02 -4.39 0.78
C SER A 63 -6.68 -2.92 0.52
N LEU A 64 -5.43 -2.67 0.13
CA LEU A 64 -4.89 -1.35 -0.16
C LEU A 64 -4.44 -1.31 -1.61
N SER A 65 -4.82 -0.27 -2.33
CA SER A 65 -4.38 -0.03 -3.71
C SER A 65 -3.51 1.22 -3.79
N PHE A 66 -2.39 1.13 -4.50
CA PHE A 66 -1.41 2.20 -4.64
C PHE A 66 -1.10 2.48 -6.11
N GLN A 67 -0.89 3.77 -6.40
CA GLN A 67 -0.41 4.24 -7.69
C GLN A 67 0.93 4.97 -7.51
N GLY A 68 1.97 4.49 -8.20
CA GLY A 68 3.27 5.14 -8.23
C GLY A 68 3.22 6.46 -9.00
N VAL A 69 3.91 7.47 -8.47
CA VAL A 69 4.07 8.79 -9.12
C VAL A 69 5.48 9.00 -9.70
N ALA A 70 6.40 8.08 -9.40
CA ALA A 70 7.76 8.03 -9.93
C ALA A 70 8.28 6.58 -9.95
N ALA A 71 9.42 6.37 -10.62
CA ALA A 71 10.10 5.08 -10.67
C ALA A 71 10.45 4.55 -9.26
N ILE A 72 10.37 3.23 -9.11
CA ILE A 72 10.86 2.52 -7.93
C ILE A 72 12.39 2.35 -8.04
N ALA A 73 13.08 2.46 -6.90
CA ALA A 73 14.51 2.20 -6.80
C ALA A 73 14.81 1.22 -5.66
N ALA A 74 15.89 0.45 -5.81
CA ALA A 74 16.43 -0.34 -4.70
C ALA A 74 17.04 0.62 -3.65
N THR A 75 16.83 0.30 -2.38
CA THR A 75 17.35 1.07 -1.23
C THR A 75 18.53 0.38 -0.58
#